data_AF-A0A3S1KA08-F1
#
_entry.id   AF-A0A3S1KA08-F1
#
_cell.length_a   1.000
_cell.length_b   1.000
_cell.length_c   1.000
_cell.angle_alpha   90.00
_cell.angle_beta   90.00
_cell.angle_gamma   90.00
#
_symmetry.space_group_name_H-M   'P 1'
#
loop_
_entity.id
_entity.type
_entity.pdbx_description
1 polymer ?
#
loop_
_entity_poly.entity_id
_entity_poly.type
_entity_poly.pdbx_seq_one_letter_code
_entity_poly.pdbx_strand_id
1 'polypeptide(L)' 'MSETIEKRLSDLGVTIPAAAAPAANYVPYCRTGNMLFTAGQLPQKDGKLVTGLLGRDIDTAAGKE' A
#
# COMPACT_ATOMS: atom_id res chain seq x y z
N MET A 1 14.97 0.26 20.49
CA MET A 1 14.50 -0.32 19.23
C MET A 1 15.64 -1.17 18.67
N SER A 2 15.60 -2.49 18.87
CA SER A 2 16.77 -3.35 18.57
C SER A 2 16.81 -3.85 17.12
N GLU A 3 15.74 -3.67 16.36
CA GLU A 3 15.65 -3.98 14.93
C GLU A 3 14.88 -2.87 14.21
N THR A 4 15.32 -2.56 12.98
CA THR A 4 14.69 -1.56 12.12
C THR A 4 13.40 -2.12 11.51
N ILE A 5 12.47 -1.24 11.12
CA ILE A 5 11.21 -1.64 10.49
C ILE A 5 11.51 -2.31 9.14
N GLU A 6 12.50 -1.78 8.42
CA GLU A 6 13.01 -2.29 7.15
C GLU A 6 13.47 -3.75 7.27
N LYS A 7 14.17 -4.10 8.36
CA LYS A 7 14.62 -5.48 8.60
C LYS A 7 13.42 -6.42 8.76
N ARG A 8 12.44 -6.05 9.58
CA ARG A 8 11.23 -6.87 9.81
C ARG A 8 10.43 -7.10 8.54
N LEU A 9 10.32 -6.09 7.68
CA LEU A 9 9.66 -6.23 6.39
C LEU A 9 10.44 -7.16 5.46
N SER A 10 11.76 -7.00 5.41
CA SER A 10 12.65 -7.88 4.64
C SER A 10 12.56 -9.34 5.09
N ASP A 11 12.51 -9.62 6.39
CA ASP A 11 12.40 -10.97 6.94
C ASP A 11 11.06 -11.64 6.57
N LEU A 12 10.03 -10.84 6.28
CA LEU A 12 8.73 -11.30 5.77
C LEU A 12 8.67 -11.38 4.24
N GLY A 13 9.77 -11.05 3.53
CA GLY A 13 9.80 -10.99 2.07
C GLY A 13 9.02 -9.81 1.48
N VAL A 14 8.73 -8.77 2.27
CA VAL A 14 7.97 -7.59 1.84
C VAL A 14 8.92 -6.47 1.46
N THR A 15 8.86 -6.02 0.22
CA THR A 15 9.54 -4.81 -0.25
C THR A 15 8.57 -3.64 -0.31
N ILE A 16 8.95 -2.47 0.24
CA ILE A 16 8.14 -1.27 0.10
C ILE A 16 8.30 -0.73 -1.33
N PRO A 17 7.20 -0.62 -2.11
CA PRO A 17 7.26 -0.08 -3.46
C PRO A 17 7.52 1.44 -3.43
N ALA A 18 7.92 1.98 -4.58
CA ALA A 18 7.92 3.42 -4.77
C ALA A 18 6.49 3.97 -4.57
N ALA A 19 6.37 5.08 -3.85
CA ALA A 19 5.07 5.70 -3.60
C ALA A 19 4.40 6.11 -4.93
N ALA A 20 3.12 5.79 -5.07
CA ALA A 20 2.36 6.13 -6.27
C ALA A 20 2.17 7.64 -6.39
N ALA A 21 2.16 8.14 -7.63
CA ALA A 21 1.77 9.51 -7.92
C ALA A 21 0.28 9.73 -7.55
N PRO A 22 -0.12 10.93 -7.11
CA PRO A 22 -1.53 11.25 -6.88
C PRO A 22 -2.38 11.05 -8.15
N ALA A 23 -3.56 10.47 -8.00
CA ALA A 23 -4.46 10.19 -9.13
C ALA A 23 -5.19 11.44 -9.65
N ALA A 24 -5.19 12.53 -8.87
CA ALA A 24 -5.85 13.79 -9.20
C ALA A 24 -5.21 14.95 -8.42
N ASN A 25 -5.91 16.09 -8.33
CA ASN A 25 -5.46 17.31 -7.64
C ASN A 25 -5.54 17.18 -6.10
N TYR A 26 -4.76 16.28 -5.52
CA TYR A 26 -4.57 16.11 -4.09
C TYR A 26 -3.12 15.68 -3.78
N VAL A 27 -2.70 15.82 -2.51
CA VAL A 27 -1.35 15.44 -2.05
C VAL A 27 -1.31 14.00 -1.54
N PRO A 28 -0.18 13.27 -1.66
CA PRO A 28 -0.08 11.88 -1.22
C PRO A 28 -0.20 11.72 0.30
N TYR A 29 0.16 12.76 1.05
CA TYR A 29 -0.06 12.86 2.49
C TYR A 29 -0.14 14.33 2.93
N CYS A 30 -0.74 14.58 4.09
CA CYS A 30 -0.69 15.87 4.77
C CYS A 30 -0.32 15.67 6.25
N ARG A 31 0.23 16.71 6.88
CA ARG A 31 0.63 16.69 8.30
C ARG A 31 -0.01 17.87 9.03
N THR A 32 -0.54 17.60 10.21
CA THR A 32 -0.99 18.63 11.16
C THR A 32 -0.43 18.34 12.55
N GLY A 33 0.40 19.24 13.07
CA GLY A 33 1.17 19.02 14.30
C GLY A 33 2.00 17.72 14.22
N ASN A 34 1.60 16.73 15.02
CA ASN A 34 2.26 15.42 15.11
C ASN A 34 1.47 14.29 14.42
N MET A 35 0.38 14.61 13.71
CA MET A 35 -0.41 13.63 12.96
C MET A 35 -0.05 13.70 11.47
N LEU A 36 0.21 12.53 10.88
CA LEU A 36 0.46 12.34 9.44
C LEU A 36 -0.71 11.55 8.85
N PHE A 37 -1.38 12.11 7.83
CA PHE A 37 -2.50 11.49 7.15
C PHE A 37 -2.07 11.13 5.72
N THR A 38 -2.16 9.86 5.36
CA THR A 38 -1.95 9.41 3.98
C THR A 38 -3.25 9.48 3.20
N ALA A 39 -3.17 9.81 1.91
CA ALA A 39 -4.28 9.58 0.99
C ALA A 39 -4.55 8.09 0.82
N GLY A 40 -5.69 7.74 0.22
CA GLY A 40 -6.02 6.35 -0.10
C GLY A 40 -4.92 5.67 -0.91
N GLN A 41 -4.46 4.51 -0.42
CA GLN A 41 -3.47 3.68 -1.11
C GLN A 41 -4.19 2.50 -1.77
N LEU A 42 -3.84 2.22 -3.02
CA LEU A 42 -4.46 1.14 -3.80
C LEU A 42 -3.54 -0.10 -3.84
N PRO A 43 -4.10 -1.31 -4.00
CA PRO A 43 -3.32 -2.54 -4.13
C PRO A 43 -2.65 -2.58 -5.52
N GLN A 44 -1.46 -1.99 -5.60
CA GLN A 44 -0.61 -2.09 -6.79
C GLN A 44 0.38 -3.24 -6.63
N LYS A 45 0.44 -4.10 -7.64
CA LYS A 45 1.43 -5.15 -7.80
C LYS A 45 2.13 -4.95 -9.13
N ASP A 46 3.45 -4.79 -9.10
CA ASP A 46 4.28 -4.55 -10.29
C ASP A 46 3.76 -3.40 -11.19
N GLY A 47 3.28 -2.32 -10.56
CA GLY A 47 2.72 -1.14 -11.24
C GLY A 47 1.32 -1.34 -11.83
N LYS A 48 0.68 -2.49 -11.57
CA LYS A 48 -0.70 -2.78 -12.00
C LYS A 48 -1.64 -2.80 -10.82
N LEU A 49 -2.82 -2.22 -11.00
CA LEU A 49 -3.88 -2.23 -10.00
C LEU A 49 -4.61 -3.58 -10.02
N VAL A 50 -4.77 -4.19 -8.84
CA VAL A 50 -5.69 -5.32 -8.66
C VAL A 50 -7.12 -4.78 -8.63
N THR A 51 -8.00 -5.35 -9.47
CA THR A 51 -9.39 -4.87 -9.65
C THR A 51 -10.40 -6.01 -9.57
N GLY A 52 -11.66 -5.67 -9.31
CA GLY A 52 -12.78 -6.61 -9.22
C GLY A 52 -13.49 -6.58 -7.87
N LEU A 53 -14.71 -7.14 -7.81
CA LEU A 53 -15.45 -7.33 -6.57
C LEU A 53 -15.09 -8.68 -5.93
N LEU A 54 -14.69 -8.66 -4.66
CA LEU A 54 -14.44 -9.88 -3.89
C LEU A 54 -15.71 -10.72 -3.74
N GLY A 55 -15.61 -12.02 -4.00
CA GLY A 55 -16.72 -12.98 -4.00
C GLY A 55 -17.53 -13.00 -5.30
N ARG A 56 -17.25 -12.11 -6.26
CA ARG A 56 -17.86 -12.15 -7.60
C ARG A 56 -16.81 -12.28 -8.71
N ASP A 57 -15.88 -11.33 -8.76
CA ASP A 57 -14.86 -11.23 -9.80
C ASP A 57 -13.52 -11.82 -9.33
N ILE A 58 -13.25 -11.79 -8.01
CA ILE A 58 -12.07 -12.40 -7.38
C ILE A 58 -12.49 -13.25 -6.17
N ASP A 59 -11.82 -14.38 -5.93
CA ASP A 59 -12.06 -15.20 -4.75
C ASP A 59 -11.18 -14.74 -3.55
N THR A 60 -11.33 -15.40 -2.40
CA THR A 60 -10.58 -15.06 -1.19
C THR A 60 -9.10 -15.43 -1.26
N ALA A 61 -8.73 -16.41 -2.09
CA ALA A 61 -7.34 -16.79 -2.28
C ALA A 61 -6.60 -15.71 -3.09
N ALA A 62 -7.19 -15.28 -4.20
CA ALA A 62 -6.69 -14.19 -5.04
C ALA A 62 -6.71 -12.84 -4.30
N GLY A 63 -7.75 -12.55 -3.52
CA GLY A 63 -7.84 -11.30 -2.74
C GLY A 63 -6.87 -11.19 -1.57
N LYS A 64 -6.23 -12.30 -1.17
CA LYS A 64 -5.20 -12.32 -0.11
C LYS A 64 -3.79 -12.07 -0.66
N GLU A 65 -3.58 -12.33 -1.94
CA GLU A 65 -2.31 -12.16 -2.65
C GLU A 65 -2.00 -10.68 -2.94
#